data_AF-A0AAE8HII2-F1
#
_entry.id   AF-A0AAE8HII2-F1
#
_cell.length_a   1.000
_cell.length_b   1.000
_cell.length_c   1.000
_cell.angle_alpha   90.00
_cell.angle_beta   90.00
_cell.angle_gamma   90.00
#
_symmetry.space_group_name_H-M   'P 1'
#
loop_
_entity.id
_entity.type
_entity.pdbx_description
1 polymer ?
#
loop_
_entity_poly.entity_id
_entity_poly.type
_entity_poly.pdbx_seq_one_letter_code
_entity_poly.pdbx_strand_id
1 'polypeptide(L)'
;MKQLALELRSFFERLTASGGSAQVETTHIFRIDEVSVTSSGFVRELKDLAQRVCSVGIGKMELFGEVSDSIEIKDFDLEDVENDRLTVILEKPTDDDWCYFLTLKGFENWLRTNQFSAQNSQKKMCVWVAGETFEFSTHQFLVKEMGGDRNLPTATLHPEKPWKMVRDLTHSLTPPSLEPWLLTAEPIAESEPFTAWKRVAVEKLSFCLPAEIRKEDDEAHVIFRGGRSLPIAIDQPINWADINFEMLHDTCQWIYSTPRECETKFQLFNNHIAINWNSGTTWPSGSTPLLKNSLSGAKEAFAFHLQDQSKEAVKSLGDLRKGLQDEVNKTQTATRDLISALWRDFAVAGVVLALKMLALMEN
;
A
#
# COMPACT_ATOMS: atom_id res chain seq x y z
N MET A 1 0.53 -30.99 -0.65
CA MET A 1 1.10 -29.87 0.15
C MET A 1 0.10 -29.33 1.15
N LYS A 2 -1.08 -28.85 0.73
CA LYS A 2 -2.16 -28.38 1.63
C LYS A 2 -2.47 -29.31 2.81
N GLN A 3 -2.73 -30.59 2.53
CA GLN A 3 -3.03 -31.59 3.57
C GLN A 3 -1.91 -31.72 4.61
N LEU A 4 -0.65 -31.77 4.16
CA LEU A 4 0.51 -31.83 5.05
C LEU A 4 0.65 -30.57 5.91
N ALA A 5 0.35 -29.39 5.35
CA ALA A 5 0.37 -28.14 6.11
C ALA A 5 -0.72 -28.10 7.20
N LEU A 6 -1.91 -28.66 6.92
CA LEU A 6 -2.97 -28.80 7.93
C LEU A 6 -2.57 -29.79 9.02
N GLU A 7 -1.96 -30.92 8.65
CA GLU A 7 -1.44 -31.89 9.62
C GLU A 7 -0.35 -31.29 10.51
N LEU A 8 0.59 -30.52 9.93
CA LEU A 8 1.59 -29.78 10.70
C LEU A 8 0.96 -28.76 11.63
N ARG A 9 -0.01 -27.98 11.14
CA ARG A 9 -0.75 -27.02 11.96
C ARG A 9 -1.39 -27.73 13.16
N SER A 10 -2.12 -28.82 12.93
CA SER A 10 -2.75 -29.59 14.01
C SER A 10 -1.74 -30.22 14.96
N PHE A 11 -0.58 -30.67 14.47
CA PHE A 11 0.50 -31.17 15.29
C PHE A 11 1.01 -30.07 16.24
N PHE A 12 1.40 -28.91 15.70
CA PHE A 12 1.89 -27.77 16.48
C PHE A 12 0.84 -27.18 17.43
N GLU A 13 -0.44 -27.16 17.05
CA GLU A 13 -1.55 -26.76 17.94
C GLU A 13 -1.68 -27.71 19.15
N ARG A 14 -1.52 -29.03 18.95
CA ARG A 14 -1.52 -30.00 20.05
C ARG A 14 -0.33 -29.81 20.99
N LEU A 15 0.86 -29.52 20.46
CA LEU A 15 2.02 -29.19 21.29
C LEU A 15 1.77 -27.93 22.11
N THR A 16 1.14 -26.93 21.51
CA THR A 16 0.80 -25.69 22.21
C THR A 16 -0.18 -25.91 23.37
N ALA A 17 -1.18 -26.79 23.15
CA ALA A 17 -2.16 -27.13 24.17
C ALA A 17 -1.60 -27.95 25.34
N SER A 18 -0.45 -28.61 25.16
CA SER A 18 0.16 -29.50 26.16
C SER A 18 0.96 -28.79 27.27
N GLY A 19 1.17 -27.46 27.18
CA GLY A 19 1.56 -26.62 28.32
C GLY A 19 2.79 -25.73 28.09
N GLY A 20 2.76 -24.49 28.66
CA GLY A 20 3.90 -23.55 28.80
C GLY A 20 4.48 -22.94 27.52
N SER A 21 4.29 -23.61 26.39
CA SER A 21 5.03 -23.37 25.16
C SER A 21 4.79 -21.99 24.53
N ALA A 22 5.87 -21.29 24.26
CA ALA A 22 5.87 -20.11 23.40
C ALA A 22 5.85 -20.55 21.93
N GLN A 23 4.88 -20.05 21.17
CA GLN A 23 4.76 -20.29 19.74
C GLN A 23 5.23 -19.04 18.98
N VAL A 24 6.21 -19.21 18.09
CA VAL A 24 6.72 -18.14 17.22
C VAL A 24 6.74 -18.59 15.78
N GLU A 25 6.03 -17.87 14.92
CA GLU A 25 6.02 -18.12 13.48
C GLU A 25 6.45 -16.86 12.72
N THR A 26 7.44 -17.02 11.84
CA THR A 26 7.95 -16.01 10.91
C THR A 26 7.92 -16.56 9.48
N THR A 27 8.44 -15.79 8.53
CA THR A 27 8.61 -16.23 7.13
C THR A 27 9.62 -17.36 6.98
N HIS A 28 10.58 -17.49 7.92
CA HIS A 28 11.68 -18.44 7.83
C HIS A 28 11.58 -19.59 8.82
N ILE A 29 10.86 -19.41 9.93
CA ILE A 29 10.86 -20.38 11.02
C ILE A 29 9.45 -20.52 11.60
N PHE A 30 9.08 -21.73 11.99
CA PHE A 30 8.01 -21.98 12.94
C PHE A 30 8.57 -22.75 14.15
N ARG A 31 8.55 -22.15 15.33
CA ARG A 31 9.18 -22.65 16.55
C ARG A 31 8.16 -22.79 17.68
N ILE A 32 8.26 -23.90 18.40
CA ILE A 32 7.58 -24.12 19.68
C ILE A 32 8.59 -24.52 20.73
N ASP A 33 8.60 -23.78 21.83
CA ASP A 33 9.47 -24.01 22.99
C ASP A 33 8.77 -24.81 24.09
N GLU A 34 9.55 -25.36 25.02
CA GLU A 34 9.08 -26.02 26.26
C GLU A 34 8.15 -27.24 26.06
N VAL A 35 8.26 -27.92 24.91
CA VAL A 35 7.45 -29.09 24.58
C VAL A 35 7.82 -30.26 25.50
N SER A 36 6.85 -30.78 26.25
CA SER A 36 7.02 -32.03 27.01
C SER A 36 6.61 -33.24 26.19
N VAL A 37 7.51 -34.20 26.07
CA VAL A 37 7.22 -35.48 25.41
C VAL A 37 6.74 -36.49 26.44
N THR A 38 5.53 -36.99 26.25
CA THR A 38 4.90 -37.93 27.21
C THR A 38 4.52 -39.26 26.59
N SER A 39 4.79 -39.48 25.29
CA SER A 39 4.41 -40.72 24.62
C SER A 39 5.31 -41.07 23.43
N SER A 40 5.49 -42.38 23.20
CA SER A 40 6.14 -42.91 22.00
C SER A 40 5.38 -42.59 20.71
N GLY A 41 4.09 -42.26 20.82
CA GLY A 41 3.27 -41.78 19.71
C GLY A 41 3.77 -40.45 19.12
N PHE A 42 4.21 -39.53 19.98
CA PHE A 42 4.79 -38.25 19.56
C PHE A 42 6.06 -38.46 18.74
N VAL A 43 6.99 -39.31 19.21
CA VAL A 43 8.26 -39.60 18.51
C VAL A 43 8.00 -40.13 17.11
N ARG A 44 7.08 -41.10 16.98
CA ARG A 44 6.72 -41.67 15.68
C ARG A 44 6.07 -40.65 14.75
N GLU A 45 5.18 -39.81 15.26
CA GLU A 45 4.53 -38.76 14.47
C GLU A 45 5.53 -37.69 14.02
N LEU A 46 6.44 -37.25 14.89
CA LEU A 46 7.48 -36.27 14.55
C LEU A 46 8.42 -36.82 13.45
N LYS A 47 8.82 -38.09 13.56
CA LYS A 47 9.64 -38.77 12.53
C LYS A 47 8.94 -38.82 11.17
N ASP A 48 7.66 -39.21 11.14
CA ASP A 48 6.85 -39.25 9.91
C ASP A 48 6.70 -37.85 9.28
N LEU A 49 6.34 -36.86 10.09
CA LEU A 49 6.17 -35.48 9.63
C LEU A 49 7.49 -34.90 9.11
N ALA A 50 8.60 -35.08 9.81
CA ALA A 50 9.91 -34.59 9.38
C ALA A 50 10.32 -35.16 8.02
N GLN A 51 10.10 -36.46 7.80
CA GLN A 51 10.38 -37.10 6.52
C GLN A 51 9.50 -36.53 5.40
N ARG A 52 8.19 -36.39 5.64
CA ARG A 52 7.23 -35.89 4.65
C ARG A 52 7.46 -34.41 4.32
N VAL A 53 7.74 -33.58 5.33
CA VAL A 53 8.08 -32.15 5.18
C VAL A 53 9.27 -31.96 4.25
N CYS A 54 10.33 -32.74 4.46
CA CYS A 54 11.53 -32.70 3.62
C CYS A 54 11.22 -33.17 2.18
N SER A 55 10.47 -34.27 2.03
CA SER A 55 10.15 -34.82 0.70
C SER A 55 9.28 -33.91 -0.17
N VAL A 56 8.37 -33.14 0.44
CA VAL A 56 7.47 -32.20 -0.26
C VAL A 56 8.13 -30.83 -0.45
N GLY A 57 9.26 -30.57 0.21
CA GLY A 57 9.97 -29.29 0.14
C GLY A 57 9.28 -28.16 0.90
N ILE A 58 8.49 -28.47 1.93
CA ILE A 58 7.84 -27.46 2.78
C ILE A 58 8.84 -26.90 3.80
N GLY A 59 9.92 -27.62 4.11
CA GLY A 59 10.93 -27.17 5.07
C GLY A 59 11.81 -28.30 5.58
N LYS A 60 12.47 -28.04 6.71
CA LYS A 60 13.25 -29.02 7.49
C LYS A 60 12.85 -28.91 8.95
N MET A 61 12.64 -30.03 9.62
CA MET A 61 12.36 -30.05 11.05
C MET A 61 13.64 -30.32 11.83
N GLU A 62 13.81 -29.60 12.93
CA GLU A 62 14.91 -29.72 13.88
C GLU A 62 14.35 -29.80 15.30
N LEU A 63 15.08 -30.50 16.16
CA LEU A 63 14.72 -30.73 17.55
C LEU A 63 15.92 -30.35 18.42
N PHE A 64 15.67 -29.62 19.50
CA PHE A 64 16.69 -29.24 20.48
C PHE A 64 16.20 -29.60 21.87
N GLY A 65 17.08 -30.16 22.71
CA GLY A 65 16.82 -30.34 24.13
C GLY A 65 17.15 -29.07 24.92
N GLU A 66 16.72 -29.00 26.18
CA GLU A 66 17.16 -27.94 27.10
C GLU A 66 18.59 -28.21 27.59
N VAL A 67 18.91 -29.50 27.76
CA VAL A 67 20.22 -29.97 28.25
C VAL A 67 21.10 -30.49 27.11
N SER A 68 20.48 -30.99 26.05
CA SER A 68 21.16 -31.53 24.87
C SER A 68 21.12 -30.52 23.72
N ASP A 69 22.25 -30.35 23.02
CA ASP A 69 22.29 -29.60 21.74
C ASP A 69 21.37 -30.27 20.69
N SER A 70 21.46 -29.87 19.41
CA SER A 70 20.62 -30.40 18.33
C SER A 70 20.47 -31.93 18.35
N ILE A 71 19.23 -32.41 18.41
CA ILE A 71 18.85 -33.82 18.41
C ILE A 71 18.46 -34.22 16.99
N GLU A 72 19.11 -35.26 16.45
CA GLU A 72 18.75 -35.79 15.13
C GLU A 72 17.39 -36.52 15.19
N ILE A 73 16.38 -35.94 14.53
CA ILE A 73 15.00 -36.47 14.54
C ILE A 73 14.91 -37.93 14.07
N LYS A 74 15.81 -38.38 13.19
CA LYS A 74 15.76 -39.76 12.66
C LYS A 74 16.05 -40.80 13.73
N ASP A 75 16.95 -40.50 14.66
CA ASP A 75 17.61 -41.50 15.49
C ASP A 75 17.26 -41.41 16.98
N PHE A 76 16.52 -40.38 17.42
CA PHE A 76 16.15 -40.24 18.84
C PHE A 76 14.98 -41.15 19.25
N ASP A 77 15.01 -41.66 20.47
CA ASP A 77 13.95 -42.45 21.10
C ASP A 77 13.35 -41.72 22.32
N LEU A 78 12.25 -42.24 22.86
CA LEU A 78 11.54 -41.61 23.99
C LEU A 78 12.44 -41.47 25.22
N GLU A 79 13.28 -42.46 25.48
CA GLU A 79 14.19 -42.49 26.64
C GLU A 79 15.20 -41.33 26.63
N ASP A 80 15.53 -40.81 25.45
CA ASP A 80 16.46 -39.69 25.28
C ASP A 80 15.85 -38.35 25.70
N VAL A 81 14.51 -38.25 25.77
CA VAL A 81 13.79 -36.97 25.90
C VAL A 81 12.65 -36.95 26.93
N GLU A 82 12.36 -38.07 27.60
CA GLU A 82 11.21 -38.23 28.52
C GLU A 82 11.21 -37.22 29.68
N ASN A 83 12.39 -36.71 30.07
CA ASN A 83 12.56 -35.75 31.14
C ASN A 83 13.11 -34.38 30.69
N ASP A 84 13.25 -34.17 29.38
CA ASP A 84 13.79 -32.93 28.82
C ASP A 84 12.68 -32.00 28.30
N ARG A 85 12.95 -30.69 28.26
CA ARG A 85 12.08 -29.72 27.60
C ARG A 85 12.60 -29.51 26.19
N LEU A 86 11.76 -29.82 25.21
CA LEU A 86 12.19 -29.77 23.82
C LEU A 86 11.75 -28.49 23.14
N THR A 87 12.60 -28.03 22.22
CA THR A 87 12.26 -27.01 21.24
C THR A 87 12.12 -27.69 19.88
N VAL A 88 10.93 -27.58 19.27
CA VAL A 88 10.67 -28.09 17.92
C VAL A 88 10.69 -26.91 16.96
N ILE A 89 11.57 -26.98 15.96
CA ILE A 89 11.76 -25.95 14.94
C ILE A 89 11.43 -26.53 13.57
N LEU A 90 10.58 -25.84 12.81
CA LEU A 90 10.42 -26.03 11.38
C LEU A 90 11.10 -24.86 10.68
N GLU A 91 12.23 -25.13 10.05
CA GLU A 91 12.88 -24.22 9.11
C GLU A 91 12.12 -24.22 7.78
N LYS A 92 11.68 -23.06 7.35
CA LYS A 92 10.96 -22.85 6.10
C LYS A 92 11.95 -22.47 4.99
N PRO A 93 11.72 -22.86 3.72
CA PRO A 93 12.54 -22.43 2.61
C PRO A 93 12.48 -20.92 2.48
N THR A 94 13.64 -20.32 2.28
CA THR A 94 13.77 -18.89 2.02
C THR A 94 13.68 -18.64 0.53
N ASP A 95 12.72 -17.81 0.13
CA ASP A 95 12.52 -17.35 -1.23
C ASP A 95 12.08 -15.87 -1.15
N ASP A 96 12.70 -15.01 -1.95
CA ASP A 96 12.41 -13.58 -1.93
C ASP A 96 11.03 -13.25 -2.53
N ASP A 97 10.47 -14.15 -3.35
CA ASP A 97 9.18 -13.97 -4.02
C ASP A 97 8.05 -14.78 -3.37
N TRP A 98 8.35 -15.56 -2.34
CA TRP A 98 7.36 -16.47 -1.75
C TRP A 98 7.62 -16.78 -0.28
N CYS A 99 6.54 -16.80 0.50
CA CYS A 99 6.57 -17.32 1.87
C CYS A 99 5.26 -18.05 2.21
N TYR A 100 5.24 -18.73 3.35
CA TYR A 100 4.02 -19.35 3.83
C TYR A 100 3.85 -19.32 5.35
N PHE A 101 2.59 -19.38 5.77
CA PHE A 101 2.18 -19.44 7.17
C PHE A 101 1.28 -20.64 7.43
N LEU A 102 1.62 -21.42 8.45
CA LEU A 102 0.85 -22.55 8.95
C LEU A 102 -0.26 -22.09 9.89
N THR A 103 -0.09 -20.95 10.56
CA THR A 103 -1.10 -20.42 11.48
C THR A 103 -1.53 -19.01 11.10
N LEU A 104 -2.81 -18.70 11.35
CA LEU A 104 -3.35 -17.35 11.18
C LEU A 104 -2.67 -16.34 12.10
N LYS A 105 -2.29 -16.76 13.31
CA LYS A 105 -1.58 -15.90 14.26
C LYS A 105 -0.20 -15.50 13.74
N GLY A 106 0.53 -16.44 13.12
CA GLY A 106 1.80 -16.16 12.45
C GLY A 106 1.64 -15.17 11.30
N PHE A 107 0.64 -15.39 10.45
CA PHE A 107 0.31 -14.49 9.33
C PHE A 107 -0.07 -13.08 9.83
N GLU A 108 -0.94 -12.96 10.82
CA GLU A 108 -1.36 -11.68 11.40
C GLU A 108 -0.18 -10.95 12.08
N ASN A 109 0.67 -11.67 12.82
CA ASN A 109 1.88 -11.12 13.42
C ASN A 109 2.85 -10.60 12.36
N TRP A 110 3.03 -11.34 11.27
CA TRP A 110 3.84 -10.90 10.14
C TRP A 110 3.29 -9.62 9.53
N LEU A 111 1.98 -9.51 9.29
CA LEU A 111 1.37 -8.28 8.78
C LEU A 111 1.63 -7.07 9.70
N ARG A 112 1.63 -7.27 11.03
CA ARG A 112 1.81 -6.18 12.01
C ARG A 112 3.26 -5.74 12.17
N THR A 113 4.18 -6.71 12.16
CA THR A 113 5.60 -6.50 12.50
C THR A 113 6.48 -6.31 11.27
N ASN A 114 6.09 -6.84 10.11
CA ASN A 114 6.88 -6.70 8.90
C ASN A 114 6.93 -5.24 8.48
N GLN A 115 8.15 -4.71 8.40
CA GLN A 115 8.38 -3.37 7.90
C GLN A 115 8.29 -3.43 6.38
N PHE A 116 7.09 -3.23 5.84
CA PHE A 116 6.87 -3.03 4.41
C PHE A 116 7.52 -1.72 3.98
N SER A 117 8.85 -1.72 3.80
CA SER A 117 9.62 -0.54 3.47
C SER A 117 9.18 0.04 2.14
N ALA A 118 9.02 1.35 2.09
CA ALA A 118 8.70 2.10 0.87
C ALA A 118 9.82 2.04 -0.20
N GLN A 119 10.96 1.41 0.11
CA GLN A 119 12.06 1.14 -0.84
C GLN A 119 12.00 -0.26 -1.44
N ASN A 120 11.35 -1.23 -0.76
CA ASN A 120 11.14 -2.61 -1.25
C ASN A 120 9.79 -2.76 -2.00
N SER A 121 9.12 -1.66 -2.31
CA SER A 121 7.81 -1.56 -2.96
C SER A 121 7.72 -2.15 -4.37
N GLN A 122 8.83 -2.65 -4.93
CA GLN A 122 8.89 -3.13 -6.30
C GLN A 122 8.71 -4.64 -6.46
N LYS A 123 8.92 -5.43 -5.40
CA LYS A 123 8.84 -6.89 -5.49
C LYS A 123 7.55 -7.39 -4.83
N LYS A 124 6.58 -7.77 -5.65
CA LYS A 124 5.36 -8.44 -5.19
C LYS A 124 5.73 -9.84 -4.68
N MET A 125 5.17 -10.29 -3.56
CA MET A 125 5.41 -11.67 -3.07
C MET A 125 4.14 -12.53 -3.08
N CYS A 126 4.31 -13.84 -3.22
CA CYS A 126 3.24 -14.81 -3.05
C CYS A 126 3.25 -15.32 -1.61
N VAL A 127 2.12 -15.21 -0.91
CA VAL A 127 1.95 -15.66 0.46
C VAL A 127 0.97 -16.82 0.47
N TRP A 128 1.41 -17.98 0.93
CA TRP A 128 0.51 -19.10 1.18
C TRP A 128 0.08 -19.15 2.64
N VAL A 129 -1.21 -19.37 2.88
CA VAL A 129 -1.73 -19.56 4.24
C VAL A 129 -2.42 -20.92 4.33
N ALA A 130 -2.11 -21.66 5.39
CA ALA A 130 -2.73 -22.95 5.64
C ALA A 130 -4.18 -22.77 6.12
N GLY A 131 -5.12 -23.35 5.38
CA GLY A 131 -6.56 -23.25 5.63
C GLY A 131 -7.35 -23.16 4.33
N GLU A 132 -8.66 -22.95 4.46
CA GLU A 132 -9.48 -22.52 3.33
C GLU A 132 -9.16 -21.04 3.04
N THR A 133 -8.62 -20.78 1.86
CA THR A 133 -8.19 -19.44 1.45
C THR A 133 -8.74 -19.16 0.07
N PHE A 134 -9.53 -18.08 -0.04
CA PHE A 134 -9.89 -17.52 -1.34
C PHE A 134 -8.80 -16.52 -1.73
N GLU A 135 -8.36 -16.60 -2.99
CA GLU A 135 -7.28 -15.76 -3.50
C GLU A 135 -7.66 -14.27 -3.45
N PHE A 136 -6.78 -13.44 -2.93
CA PHE A 136 -6.90 -11.98 -3.01
C PHE A 136 -5.52 -11.35 -3.17
N SER A 137 -5.48 -10.15 -3.75
CA SER A 137 -4.23 -9.50 -4.07
C SER A 137 -4.19 -8.04 -3.67
N THR A 138 -3.06 -7.63 -3.11
CA THR A 138 -2.72 -6.23 -2.81
C THR A 138 -1.66 -5.73 -3.80
N HIS A 139 -1.24 -4.48 -3.69
CA HIS A 139 -0.11 -4.00 -4.50
C HIS A 139 1.21 -4.68 -4.09
N GLN A 140 1.36 -5.10 -2.83
CA GLN A 140 2.60 -5.71 -2.31
C GLN A 140 2.62 -7.24 -2.38
N PHE A 141 1.48 -7.92 -2.27
CA PHE A 141 1.47 -9.38 -2.23
C PHE A 141 0.20 -10.01 -2.77
N LEU A 142 0.28 -11.31 -3.03
CA LEU A 142 -0.83 -12.17 -3.45
C LEU A 142 -1.00 -13.26 -2.39
N VAL A 143 -2.18 -13.37 -1.80
CA VAL A 143 -2.48 -14.42 -0.84
C VAL A 143 -3.21 -15.55 -1.55
N LYS A 144 -2.70 -16.78 -1.40
CA LYS A 144 -3.24 -17.99 -2.02
C LYS A 144 -3.33 -19.14 -1.02
N GLU A 145 -4.08 -20.16 -1.39
CA GLU A 145 -4.07 -21.41 -0.65
C GLU A 145 -2.72 -22.13 -0.71
N MET A 146 -2.45 -22.93 0.32
CA MET A 146 -1.19 -23.66 0.44
C MET A 146 -0.95 -24.64 -0.72
N GLY A 147 0.14 -24.42 -1.46
CA GLY A 147 0.51 -25.23 -2.62
C GLY A 147 -0.15 -24.82 -3.93
N GLY A 148 -0.78 -23.64 -3.98
CA GLY A 148 -1.19 -23.01 -5.24
C GLY A 148 0.03 -22.65 -6.12
N ASP A 149 -0.20 -22.09 -7.30
CA ASP A 149 0.91 -21.58 -8.11
C ASP A 149 1.50 -20.29 -7.51
N ARG A 150 2.77 -20.03 -7.81
CA ARG A 150 3.48 -18.83 -7.32
C ARG A 150 3.46 -17.67 -8.32
N ASN A 151 2.62 -17.72 -9.36
CA ASN A 151 2.64 -16.69 -10.39
C ASN A 151 2.11 -15.38 -9.81
N LEU A 152 2.89 -14.33 -10.01
CA LEU A 152 2.58 -12.99 -9.53
C LEU A 152 1.96 -12.19 -10.68
N PRO A 153 0.84 -11.49 -10.44
CA PRO A 153 0.33 -10.55 -11.42
C PRO A 153 1.30 -9.38 -11.57
N THR A 154 1.50 -8.89 -12.79
CA THR A 154 2.35 -7.72 -13.06
C THR A 154 1.73 -6.47 -12.43
N ALA A 155 2.45 -5.82 -11.52
CA ALA A 155 2.04 -4.54 -10.97
C ALA A 155 2.21 -3.43 -12.04
N THR A 156 1.17 -2.62 -12.24
CA THR A 156 1.18 -1.55 -13.26
C THR A 156 1.23 -0.15 -12.65
N LEU A 157 0.65 0.04 -11.46
CA LEU A 157 0.55 1.32 -10.76
C LEU A 157 0.70 1.11 -9.26
N HIS A 158 1.44 2.02 -8.61
CA HIS A 158 1.69 2.02 -7.18
C HIS A 158 0.99 3.23 -6.54
N PRO A 159 0.33 3.05 -5.38
CA PRO A 159 -0.26 4.16 -4.64
C PRO A 159 0.83 5.13 -4.14
N GLU A 160 0.45 6.40 -3.97
CA GLU A 160 1.35 7.39 -3.40
C GLU A 160 1.64 7.10 -1.91
N LYS A 161 2.80 7.53 -1.44
CA LYS A 161 3.29 7.18 -0.09
C LYS A 161 2.59 8.01 1.00
N PRO A 162 2.13 7.40 2.12
CA PRO A 162 1.41 8.11 3.18
C PRO A 162 2.17 9.30 3.76
N TRP A 163 3.48 9.13 4.00
CA TRP A 163 4.33 10.13 4.66
C TRP A 163 4.50 11.44 3.88
N LYS A 164 4.14 11.48 2.59
CA LYS A 164 4.09 12.73 1.83
C LYS A 164 2.90 13.60 2.19
N MET A 165 1.83 13.00 2.70
CA MET A 165 0.56 13.67 3.03
C MET A 165 0.37 13.79 4.55
N VAL A 166 0.76 12.75 5.29
CA VAL A 166 0.56 12.64 6.73
C VAL A 166 1.84 13.03 7.46
N ARG A 167 1.76 14.05 8.31
CA ARG A 167 2.83 14.41 9.24
C ARG A 167 2.69 13.62 10.54
N ASP A 168 3.38 12.50 10.65
CA ASP A 168 3.37 11.68 11.86
C ASP A 168 4.51 12.06 12.82
N LEU A 169 4.19 12.74 13.92
CA LEU A 169 5.13 13.09 14.99
C LEU A 169 5.31 11.96 16.01
N THR A 170 4.53 10.89 15.93
CA THR A 170 4.68 9.68 16.78
C THR A 170 5.65 8.67 16.18
N HIS A 171 6.02 8.84 14.91
CA HIS A 171 6.92 7.97 14.14
C HIS A 171 6.54 6.48 14.11
N SER A 172 5.28 6.14 14.42
CA SER A 172 4.87 4.74 14.61
C SER A 172 3.47 4.39 14.10
N LEU A 173 2.53 5.35 14.09
CA LEU A 173 1.14 5.07 13.75
C LEU A 173 0.90 5.00 12.24
N THR A 174 1.55 5.87 11.46
CA THR A 174 1.40 5.91 10.01
C THR A 174 2.26 4.84 9.35
N PRO A 175 1.69 3.92 8.54
CA PRO A 175 2.49 2.94 7.84
C PRO A 175 3.40 3.60 6.78
N PRO A 176 4.57 3.00 6.49
CA PRO A 176 5.48 3.52 5.47
C PRO A 176 4.95 3.41 4.02
N SER A 177 4.05 2.44 3.76
CA SER A 177 3.43 2.19 2.45
C SER A 177 1.97 1.75 2.61
N LEU A 178 1.12 2.11 1.63
CA LEU A 178 -0.26 1.63 1.49
C LEU A 178 -0.36 0.32 0.69
N GLU A 179 0.70 -0.08 -0.01
CA GLU A 179 0.68 -1.22 -0.94
C GLU A 179 0.24 -2.56 -0.33
N PRO A 180 0.58 -2.89 0.93
CA PRO A 180 0.12 -4.12 1.56
C PRO A 180 -1.35 -4.08 1.99
N TRP A 181 -1.98 -2.90 1.98
CA TRP A 181 -3.28 -2.63 2.61
C TRP A 181 -4.35 -2.23 1.60
N LEU A 182 -3.98 -1.87 0.38
CA LEU A 182 -4.89 -1.61 -0.72
C LEU A 182 -5.02 -2.82 -1.64
N LEU A 183 -6.27 -3.18 -1.94
CA LEU A 183 -6.61 -4.32 -2.79
C LEU A 183 -6.47 -3.95 -4.26
N THR A 184 -5.96 -4.91 -5.03
CA THR A 184 -5.94 -4.90 -6.50
C THR A 184 -6.90 -5.94 -7.06
N ALA A 185 -7.19 -6.99 -6.30
CA ALA A 185 -8.22 -7.98 -6.59
C ALA A 185 -8.84 -8.47 -5.28
N GLU A 186 -10.16 -8.38 -5.19
CA GLU A 186 -10.96 -8.91 -4.07
C GLU A 186 -11.10 -10.43 -4.16
N PRO A 187 -11.25 -11.12 -3.01
CA PRO A 187 -11.56 -12.54 -3.03
C PRO A 187 -13.01 -12.79 -3.47
N ILE A 188 -13.24 -13.97 -4.04
CA ILE A 188 -14.60 -14.40 -4.43
C ILE A 188 -15.54 -14.62 -3.24
N ALA A 189 -14.98 -14.83 -2.04
CA ALA A 189 -15.71 -15.04 -0.80
C ALA A 189 -14.82 -14.73 0.41
N GLU A 190 -15.44 -14.54 1.57
CA GLU A 190 -14.75 -14.35 2.84
C GLU A 190 -13.98 -15.61 3.27
N SER A 191 -12.77 -15.43 3.78
CA SER A 191 -11.97 -16.50 4.39
C SER A 191 -11.27 -15.99 5.65
N GLU A 192 -10.83 -16.90 6.52
CA GLU A 192 -10.12 -16.52 7.75
C GLU A 192 -8.84 -15.71 7.49
N PRO A 193 -7.98 -16.05 6.49
CA PRO A 193 -6.81 -15.24 6.15
C PRO A 193 -7.19 -13.85 5.64
N PHE A 194 -8.24 -13.74 4.83
CA PHE A 194 -8.72 -12.43 4.36
C PHE A 194 -9.27 -11.59 5.51
N THR A 195 -10.00 -12.19 6.46
CA THR A 195 -10.50 -11.51 7.66
C THR A 195 -9.36 -11.04 8.56
N ALA A 196 -8.33 -11.86 8.76
CA ALA A 196 -7.13 -11.48 9.51
C ALA A 196 -6.40 -10.32 8.83
N TRP A 197 -6.25 -10.38 7.50
CA TRP A 197 -5.67 -9.28 6.73
C TRP A 197 -6.49 -7.99 6.85
N LYS A 198 -7.82 -8.05 6.67
CA LYS A 198 -8.72 -6.89 6.79
C LYS A 198 -8.58 -6.20 8.14
N ARG A 199 -8.50 -6.98 9.24
CA ARG A 199 -8.32 -6.43 10.58
C ARG A 199 -7.06 -5.57 10.67
N VAL A 200 -5.93 -6.08 10.20
CA VAL A 200 -4.67 -5.31 10.21
C VAL A 200 -4.73 -4.14 9.23
N ALA A 201 -5.35 -4.32 8.06
CA ALA A 201 -5.51 -3.25 7.07
C ALA A 201 -6.30 -2.06 7.63
N VAL A 202 -7.40 -2.30 8.37
CA VAL A 202 -8.17 -1.23 9.04
C VAL A 202 -7.28 -0.40 9.97
N GLU A 203 -6.43 -1.05 10.76
CA GLU A 203 -5.52 -0.36 11.68
C GLU A 203 -4.55 0.55 10.95
N LYS A 204 -3.94 0.03 9.89
CA LYS A 204 -2.91 0.75 9.12
C LYS A 204 -3.51 1.87 8.28
N LEU A 205 -4.64 1.62 7.61
CA LEU A 205 -5.31 2.61 6.76
C LEU A 205 -5.91 3.77 7.57
N SER A 206 -6.36 3.52 8.80
CA SER A 206 -6.94 4.56 9.67
C SER A 206 -5.98 5.71 9.91
N PHE A 207 -4.68 5.45 9.98
CA PHE A 207 -3.67 6.49 10.19
C PHE A 207 -3.08 7.07 8.89
N CYS A 208 -3.63 6.70 7.73
CA CYS A 208 -3.29 7.33 6.45
C CYS A 208 -4.20 8.51 6.09
N LEU A 209 -5.27 8.78 6.85
CA LEU A 209 -6.24 9.82 6.53
C LEU A 209 -5.98 11.20 7.18
N PRO A 210 -5.53 11.28 8.44
CA PRO A 210 -5.26 12.57 9.08
C PRO A 210 -4.09 13.31 8.46
N ALA A 211 -4.14 14.65 8.42
CA ALA A 211 -3.03 15.48 7.97
C ALA A 211 -1.83 15.45 8.93
N GLU A 212 -2.07 15.30 10.23
CA GLU A 212 -1.03 15.22 11.25
C GLU A 212 -1.44 14.31 12.40
N ILE A 213 -0.46 13.64 13.01
CA ILE A 213 -0.63 12.83 14.20
C ILE A 213 0.40 13.29 15.22
N ARG A 214 -0.04 13.59 16.44
CA ARG A 214 0.83 14.10 17.50
C ARG A 214 0.47 13.49 18.84
N LYS A 215 1.46 13.44 19.73
CA LYS A 215 1.27 13.05 21.13
C LYS A 215 1.63 14.24 22.00
N GLU A 216 0.68 14.75 22.76
CA GLU A 216 0.83 15.86 23.71
C GLU A 216 0.40 15.33 25.10
N ASP A 217 1.22 15.52 26.13
CA ASP A 217 0.91 15.19 27.54
C ASP A 217 0.25 13.81 27.77
N ASP A 218 0.79 12.79 27.08
CA ASP A 218 0.35 11.38 27.08
C ASP A 218 -0.95 11.07 26.30
N GLU A 219 -1.60 12.08 25.73
CA GLU A 219 -2.76 11.94 24.86
C GLU A 219 -2.37 12.08 23.38
N ALA A 220 -2.67 11.04 22.60
CA ALA A 220 -2.44 11.04 21.17
C ALA A 220 -3.65 11.63 20.42
N HIS A 221 -3.38 12.50 19.47
CA HIS A 221 -4.36 13.25 18.70
C HIS A 221 -4.09 13.12 17.20
N VAL A 222 -5.15 12.99 16.42
CA VAL A 222 -5.11 13.20 14.98
C VAL A 222 -5.61 14.61 14.66
N ILE A 223 -5.05 15.22 13.61
CA ILE A 223 -5.45 16.55 13.16
C ILE A 223 -5.90 16.45 11.71
N PHE A 224 -7.13 16.89 11.46
CA PHE A 224 -7.62 17.18 10.12
C PHE A 224 -7.51 18.67 9.85
N ARG A 225 -7.08 19.02 8.63
CA ARG A 225 -6.86 20.43 8.23
C ARG A 225 -7.84 20.84 7.15
N GLY A 226 -8.51 21.96 7.38
CA GLY A 226 -9.40 22.61 6.42
C GLY A 226 -9.42 24.11 6.64
N GLY A 227 -10.61 24.73 6.61
CA GLY A 227 -10.78 26.12 7.05
C GLY A 227 -10.36 26.38 8.51
N ARG A 228 -10.31 25.32 9.34
CA ARG A 228 -9.71 25.30 10.68
C ARG A 228 -8.93 24.00 10.88
N SER A 229 -7.92 24.02 11.76
CA SER A 229 -7.29 22.79 12.26
C SER A 229 -8.17 22.17 13.34
N LEU A 230 -8.49 20.90 13.20
CA LEU A 230 -9.34 20.17 14.14
C LEU A 230 -8.53 19.04 14.80
N PRO A 231 -8.09 19.21 16.05
CA PRO A 231 -7.53 18.11 16.83
C PRO A 231 -8.65 17.19 17.34
N ILE A 232 -8.45 15.89 17.21
CA ILE A 232 -9.37 14.84 17.68
C ILE A 232 -8.56 13.84 18.48
N ALA A 233 -9.01 13.52 19.69
CA ALA A 233 -8.36 12.51 20.53
C ALA A 233 -8.49 11.10 19.92
N ILE A 234 -7.44 10.31 20.03
CA ILE A 234 -7.43 8.90 19.62
C ILE A 234 -8.03 8.03 20.74
N ASP A 235 -8.87 7.07 20.37
CA ASP A 235 -9.45 6.10 21.30
C ASP A 235 -8.37 5.35 22.10
N GLN A 236 -8.60 5.15 23.39
CA GLN A 236 -7.73 4.36 24.26
C GLN A 236 -8.56 3.42 25.15
N PRO A 237 -8.58 2.10 24.88
CA PRO A 237 -8.08 1.41 23.69
C PRO A 237 -8.98 1.60 22.45
N ILE A 238 -8.43 1.41 21.26
CA ILE A 238 -9.18 1.48 20.00
C ILE A 238 -10.00 0.19 19.80
N ASN A 239 -11.32 0.31 19.57
CA ASN A 239 -12.15 -0.82 19.13
C ASN A 239 -12.18 -0.93 17.61
N TRP A 240 -11.30 -1.76 17.05
CA TRP A 240 -11.18 -1.93 15.60
C TRP A 240 -12.38 -2.62 14.94
N ALA A 241 -13.22 -3.33 15.71
CA ALA A 241 -14.35 -4.09 15.17
C ALA A 241 -15.48 -3.20 14.61
N ASP A 242 -15.58 -1.96 15.08
CA ASP A 242 -16.68 -1.04 14.72
C ASP A 242 -16.34 -0.16 13.48
N ILE A 243 -15.12 -0.28 12.98
CA ILE A 243 -14.63 0.54 11.86
C ILE A 243 -14.95 -0.17 10.55
N ASN A 244 -15.63 0.54 9.66
CA ASN A 244 -16.02 0.00 8.36
C ASN A 244 -14.81 -0.06 7.42
N PHE A 245 -14.30 -1.27 7.18
CA PHE A 245 -13.20 -1.54 6.26
C PHE A 245 -13.46 -1.01 4.84
N GLU A 246 -14.61 -1.34 4.24
CA GLU A 246 -14.93 -0.95 2.86
C GLU A 246 -14.87 0.57 2.69
N MET A 247 -15.45 1.30 3.64
CA MET A 247 -15.48 2.75 3.56
C MET A 247 -14.08 3.36 3.70
N LEU A 248 -13.28 2.81 4.61
CA LEU A 248 -11.91 3.25 4.85
C LEU A 248 -11.01 2.94 3.65
N HIS A 249 -11.11 1.72 3.13
CA HIS A 249 -10.39 1.27 1.94
C HIS A 249 -10.74 2.11 0.72
N ASP A 250 -12.02 2.30 0.40
CA ASP A 250 -12.46 3.14 -0.72
C ASP A 250 -11.95 4.57 -0.63
N THR A 251 -11.89 5.11 0.58
CA THR A 251 -11.37 6.46 0.84
C THR A 251 -9.87 6.52 0.55
N CYS A 252 -9.09 5.61 1.12
CA CYS A 252 -7.65 5.54 0.88
C CYS A 252 -7.34 5.24 -0.60
N GLN A 253 -8.08 4.33 -1.22
CA GLN A 253 -7.96 3.99 -2.63
C GLN A 253 -8.20 5.24 -3.49
N TRP A 254 -9.28 5.97 -3.27
CA TRP A 254 -9.59 7.17 -4.07
C TRP A 254 -8.51 8.25 -3.94
N ILE A 255 -8.00 8.49 -2.72
CA ILE A 255 -6.97 9.50 -2.45
C ILE A 255 -5.63 9.10 -3.07
N TYR A 256 -5.14 7.89 -2.77
CA TYR A 256 -3.75 7.52 -3.01
C TYR A 256 -3.47 6.83 -4.34
N SER A 257 -4.49 6.32 -5.06
CA SER A 257 -4.29 5.59 -6.32
C SER A 257 -3.68 6.40 -7.45
N THR A 258 -3.79 7.73 -7.41
CA THR A 258 -3.32 8.62 -8.48
C THR A 258 -2.33 9.64 -7.92
N PRO A 259 -1.01 9.37 -7.96
CA PRO A 259 0.00 10.22 -7.32
C PRO A 259 -0.07 11.70 -7.72
N ARG A 260 -0.38 12.00 -8.99
CA ARG A 260 -0.50 13.38 -9.51
C ARG A 260 -1.62 14.19 -8.86
N GLU A 261 -2.67 13.52 -8.38
CA GLU A 261 -3.88 14.16 -7.84
C GLU A 261 -4.00 13.93 -6.33
N CYS A 262 -3.09 13.14 -5.75
CA CYS A 262 -3.17 12.67 -4.37
C CYS A 262 -3.23 13.83 -3.37
N GLU A 263 -2.38 14.85 -3.55
CA GLU A 263 -2.33 16.02 -2.67
C GLU A 263 -3.68 16.77 -2.66
N THR A 264 -4.22 17.07 -3.83
CA THR A 264 -5.51 17.79 -3.95
C THR A 264 -6.66 16.97 -3.36
N LYS A 265 -6.74 15.67 -3.67
CA LYS A 265 -7.77 14.78 -3.11
C LYS A 265 -7.67 14.70 -1.58
N PHE A 266 -6.46 14.57 -1.05
CA PHE A 266 -6.20 14.52 0.38
C PHE A 266 -6.61 15.81 1.09
N GLN A 267 -6.27 16.98 0.52
CA GLN A 267 -6.64 18.29 1.07
C GLN A 267 -8.15 18.51 1.08
N LEU A 268 -8.83 18.20 -0.03
CA LEU A 268 -10.29 18.32 -0.13
C LEU A 268 -10.98 17.40 0.89
N PHE A 269 -10.53 16.15 0.99
CA PHE A 269 -11.05 15.20 1.98
C PHE A 269 -10.84 15.68 3.42
N ASN A 270 -9.63 16.12 3.77
CA ASN A 270 -9.32 16.63 5.11
C ASN A 270 -10.19 17.84 5.46
N ASN A 271 -10.45 18.73 4.50
CA ASN A 271 -11.34 19.87 4.71
C ASN A 271 -12.78 19.44 5.02
N HIS A 272 -13.33 18.49 4.25
CA HIS A 272 -14.68 17.98 4.50
C HIS A 272 -14.79 17.27 5.86
N ILE A 273 -13.80 16.47 6.25
CA ILE A 273 -13.77 15.86 7.59
C ILE A 273 -13.74 16.94 8.68
N ALA A 274 -12.86 17.95 8.57
CA ALA A 274 -12.73 19.00 9.57
C ALA A 274 -14.01 19.86 9.74
N ILE A 275 -14.82 19.98 8.68
CA ILE A 275 -16.12 20.66 8.71
C ILE A 275 -17.20 19.78 9.34
N ASN A 276 -17.25 18.50 8.96
CA ASN A 276 -18.34 17.60 9.32
C ASN A 276 -18.16 16.92 10.70
N TRP A 277 -16.95 16.96 11.26
CA TRP A 277 -16.68 16.31 12.54
C TRP A 277 -17.49 16.94 13.67
N ASN A 278 -18.15 16.07 14.44
CA ASN A 278 -18.93 16.42 15.62
C ASN A 278 -18.02 16.53 16.84
N SER A 279 -18.12 17.65 17.56
CA SER A 279 -17.45 17.84 18.83
C SER A 279 -17.92 16.79 19.85
N GLY A 280 -17.05 15.86 20.24
CA GLY A 280 -17.35 14.86 21.28
C GLY A 280 -17.08 13.40 20.89
N THR A 281 -16.80 13.10 19.62
CA THR A 281 -16.32 11.76 19.21
C THR A 281 -14.82 11.74 18.99
N THR A 282 -14.26 10.55 19.13
CA THR A 282 -12.84 10.21 19.07
C THR A 282 -12.50 9.49 17.77
N TRP A 283 -11.22 9.45 17.43
CA TRP A 283 -10.69 8.74 16.26
C TRP A 283 -10.15 7.36 16.64
N PRO A 284 -10.35 6.31 15.84
CA PRO A 284 -11.14 6.23 14.61
C PRO A 284 -12.63 5.92 14.81
N SER A 285 -13.11 5.64 16.04
CA SER A 285 -14.49 5.13 16.24
C SER A 285 -15.59 6.08 15.74
N GLY A 286 -15.39 7.40 15.84
CA GLY A 286 -16.31 8.42 15.33
C GLY A 286 -16.32 8.58 13.80
N SER A 287 -15.41 7.91 13.08
CA SER A 287 -15.20 8.16 11.64
C SER A 287 -16.28 7.53 10.76
N THR A 288 -16.76 6.33 11.07
CA THR A 288 -17.67 5.54 10.22
C THR A 288 -18.87 6.32 9.67
N PRO A 289 -19.67 7.05 10.47
CA PRO A 289 -20.81 7.80 9.93
C PRO A 289 -20.40 9.02 9.09
N LEU A 290 -19.18 9.55 9.28
CA LEU A 290 -18.71 10.79 8.67
C LEU A 290 -17.90 10.56 7.38
N LEU A 291 -17.20 9.43 7.29
CA LEU A 291 -16.34 9.10 6.14
C LEU A 291 -17.13 9.11 4.84
N LYS A 292 -18.33 8.51 4.82
CA LYS A 292 -19.17 8.43 3.63
C LYS A 292 -19.54 9.81 3.08
N ASN A 293 -20.06 10.69 3.94
CA ASN A 293 -20.50 12.02 3.53
C ASN A 293 -19.31 12.91 3.14
N SER A 294 -18.22 12.82 3.90
CA SER A 294 -17.00 13.58 3.62
C SER A 294 -16.31 13.13 2.33
N LEU A 295 -16.29 11.83 2.04
CA LEU A 295 -15.78 11.30 0.77
C LEU A 295 -16.64 11.75 -0.42
N SER A 296 -17.97 11.71 -0.30
CA SER A 296 -18.86 12.20 -1.35
C SER A 296 -18.63 13.68 -1.65
N GLY A 297 -18.60 14.51 -0.61
CA GLY A 297 -18.31 15.94 -0.74
C GLY A 297 -16.95 16.22 -1.36
N ALA A 298 -15.91 15.48 -0.94
CA ALA A 298 -14.57 15.62 -1.51
C ALA A 298 -14.50 15.21 -2.98
N LYS A 299 -15.21 14.13 -3.37
CA LYS A 299 -15.32 13.69 -4.77
C LYS A 299 -16.01 14.74 -5.64
N GLU A 300 -17.09 15.34 -5.14
CA GLU A 300 -17.80 16.43 -5.83
C GLU A 300 -16.92 17.66 -5.98
N ALA A 301 -16.27 18.11 -4.90
CA ALA A 301 -15.34 19.24 -4.92
C ALA A 301 -14.18 19.01 -5.89
N PHE A 302 -13.66 17.77 -5.95
CA PHE A 302 -12.61 17.41 -6.89
C PHE A 302 -13.09 17.43 -8.35
N ALA A 303 -14.31 16.98 -8.62
CA ALA A 303 -14.91 17.06 -9.95
C ALA A 303 -15.08 18.53 -10.40
N PHE A 304 -15.53 19.42 -9.51
CA PHE A 304 -15.59 20.86 -9.78
C PHE A 304 -14.20 21.45 -10.03
N HIS A 305 -13.20 21.06 -9.24
CA HIS A 305 -11.82 21.50 -9.43
C HIS A 305 -11.26 21.11 -10.82
N LEU A 306 -11.50 19.87 -11.27
CA LEU A 306 -11.10 19.43 -12.60
C LEU A 306 -11.81 20.20 -13.72
N GLN A 307 -13.09 20.51 -13.53
CA GLN A 307 -13.87 21.30 -14.49
C GLN A 307 -13.34 22.75 -14.60
N ASP A 308 -13.00 23.36 -13.47
CA ASP A 308 -12.48 24.73 -13.43
C ASP A 308 -11.08 24.81 -14.06
N GLN A 309 -10.18 23.88 -13.73
CA GLN A 309 -8.88 23.76 -14.40
C GLN A 309 -9.03 23.59 -15.92
N SER A 310 -9.97 22.75 -16.37
CA SER A 310 -10.23 22.54 -17.79
C SER A 310 -10.72 23.82 -18.48
N LYS A 311 -11.57 24.59 -17.81
CA LYS A 311 -12.08 25.87 -18.32
C LYS A 311 -10.97 26.90 -18.45
N GLU A 312 -10.08 27.01 -17.46
CA GLU A 312 -8.92 27.90 -17.52
C GLU A 312 -7.94 27.49 -18.62
N ALA A 313 -7.70 26.19 -18.81
CA ALA A 313 -6.84 25.68 -19.88
C ALA A 313 -7.41 25.98 -21.28
N VAL A 314 -8.72 25.82 -21.48
CA VAL A 314 -9.36 26.19 -22.76
C VAL A 314 -9.29 27.70 -23.00
N LYS A 315 -9.48 28.51 -21.95
CA LYS A 315 -9.36 29.96 -22.04
C LYS A 315 -7.93 30.39 -22.42
N SER A 316 -6.91 29.83 -21.77
CA SER A 316 -5.51 30.15 -22.05
C SER A 316 -5.10 29.73 -23.47
N LEU A 317 -5.59 28.58 -23.96
CA LEU A 317 -5.44 28.17 -25.37
C LEU A 317 -6.12 29.15 -26.33
N GLY A 318 -7.30 29.66 -25.97
CA GLY A 318 -8.00 30.69 -26.74
C GLY A 318 -7.20 31.99 -26.82
N ASP A 319 -6.64 32.44 -25.69
CA ASP A 319 -5.81 33.65 -25.61
C ASP A 319 -4.50 33.48 -26.40
N LEU A 320 -3.87 32.31 -26.33
CA LEU A 320 -2.68 31.98 -27.14
C LEU A 320 -2.98 32.00 -28.63
N ARG A 321 -4.10 31.42 -29.07
CA ARG A 321 -4.51 31.45 -30.49
C ARG A 321 -4.75 32.88 -30.97
N LYS A 322 -5.39 33.70 -30.14
CA LYS A 322 -5.62 35.12 -30.44
C LYS A 322 -4.29 35.88 -30.53
N GLY A 323 -3.39 35.68 -29.57
CA GLY A 323 -2.06 36.29 -29.58
C GLY A 323 -1.25 35.90 -30.82
N LEU A 324 -1.27 34.61 -31.19
CA LEU A 324 -0.63 34.12 -32.42
C LEU A 324 -1.25 34.77 -33.66
N GLN A 325 -2.57 34.88 -33.71
CA GLN A 325 -3.26 35.53 -34.83
C GLN A 325 -2.94 37.03 -34.93
N ASP A 326 -2.82 37.72 -33.79
CA ASP A 326 -2.43 39.13 -33.73
C ASP A 326 -0.97 39.32 -34.17
N GLU A 327 -0.06 38.43 -33.80
CA GLU A 327 1.33 38.43 -34.29
C GLU A 327 1.40 38.17 -35.80
N VAL A 328 0.65 37.19 -36.31
CA VAL A 328 0.55 36.92 -37.75
C VAL A 328 0.03 38.15 -38.49
N ASN A 329 -1.03 38.81 -37.98
CA ASN A 329 -1.57 40.03 -38.57
C ASN A 329 -0.57 41.19 -38.54
N LYS A 330 0.19 41.36 -37.45
CA LYS A 330 1.25 42.36 -37.34
C LYS A 330 2.37 42.09 -38.35
N THR A 331 2.84 40.84 -38.45
CA THR A 331 3.87 40.46 -39.42
C THR A 331 3.38 40.62 -40.85
N GLN A 332 2.11 40.30 -41.13
CA GLN A 332 1.52 40.53 -42.44
C GLN A 332 1.44 42.03 -42.76
N THR A 333 1.05 42.86 -41.79
CA THR A 333 1.01 44.32 -41.95
C THR A 333 2.41 44.88 -42.19
N ALA A 334 3.40 44.51 -41.37
CA ALA A 334 4.79 44.90 -41.55
C ALA A 334 5.34 44.45 -42.92
N THR A 335 4.99 43.25 -43.38
CA THR A 335 5.36 42.75 -44.71
C THR A 335 4.74 43.59 -45.82
N ARG A 336 3.45 43.95 -45.69
CA ARG A 336 2.76 44.84 -46.66
C ARG A 336 3.37 46.24 -46.68
N ASP A 337 3.76 46.77 -45.52
CA ASP A 337 4.40 48.07 -45.40
C ASP A 337 5.80 48.07 -46.03
N LEU A 338 6.58 47.00 -45.82
CA LEU A 338 7.88 46.79 -46.48
C LEU A 338 7.74 46.69 -48.00
N ILE A 339 6.78 45.90 -48.50
CA ILE A 339 6.51 45.81 -49.95
C ILE A 339 6.12 47.18 -50.50
N SER A 340 5.27 47.92 -49.79
CA SER A 340 4.86 49.25 -50.19
C SER A 340 6.03 50.24 -50.19
N ALA A 341 6.95 50.13 -49.24
CA ALA A 341 8.19 50.91 -49.21
C ALA A 341 9.08 50.58 -50.42
N LEU A 342 9.29 49.30 -50.72
CA LEU A 342 10.07 48.87 -51.89
C LEU A 342 9.48 49.40 -53.20
N TRP A 343 8.15 49.39 -53.36
CA TRP A 343 7.50 49.97 -54.54
C TRP A 343 7.71 51.48 -54.64
N ARG A 344 7.64 52.21 -53.53
CA ARG A 344 7.95 53.65 -53.51
C ARG A 344 9.39 53.90 -53.90
N ASP A 345 10.33 53.16 -53.34
CA ASP A 345 11.76 53.31 -53.63
C ASP A 345 12.06 52.98 -55.11
N PHE A 346 11.42 51.94 -55.65
CA PHE A 346 11.52 51.59 -57.07
C PHE A 346 10.95 52.69 -57.98
N ALA A 347 9.78 53.25 -57.63
CA ALA A 347 9.18 54.34 -58.39
C ALA A 347 10.07 55.60 -58.40
N VAL A 348 10.63 55.97 -57.24
CA VAL A 348 11.56 57.10 -57.13
C VAL A 348 12.82 56.84 -57.97
N ALA A 349 13.43 55.66 -57.84
CA ALA A 349 14.60 55.28 -58.63
C ALA A 349 14.30 55.30 -60.14
N GLY A 350 13.14 54.80 -60.56
CA GLY A 350 12.67 54.83 -61.94
C GLY A 350 12.49 56.24 -62.50
N VAL A 351 11.89 57.15 -61.72
CA VAL A 351 11.75 58.57 -62.10
C VAL A 351 13.12 59.24 -62.24
N VAL A 352 14.04 58.99 -61.30
CA VAL A 352 15.41 59.54 -61.36
C VAL A 352 16.16 59.02 -62.60
N LEU A 353 16.04 57.72 -62.91
CA LEU A 353 16.62 57.12 -64.12
C LEU A 353 16.02 57.71 -65.40
N ALA A 354 14.70 57.88 -65.46
CA ALA A 354 14.02 58.47 -66.62
C ALA A 354 14.46 59.92 -66.85
N LEU A 355 14.54 60.73 -65.79
CA LEU A 355 15.06 62.10 -65.85
C LEU A 355 16.53 62.15 -66.31
N LYS A 356 17.36 61.23 -65.81
CA LYS A 356 18.78 61.15 -66.19
C LYS A 356 18.97 60.70 -67.65
N MET A 357 18.13 59.79 -68.15
CA MET A 357 18.11 59.37 -69.55
C MET A 357 17.63 60.48 -70.49
N LEU A 358 16.63 61.28 -70.08
CA LEU A 358 16.19 62.47 -70.80
C LEU A 358 17.32 63.51 -70.92
N ALA A 359 18.01 63.79 -69.81
CA ALA A 359 19.13 64.72 -69.80
C ALA A 359 20.34 64.24 -70.64
N LEU A 360 20.48 62.93 -70.85
CA LEU A 360 21.50 62.33 -71.72
C LEU A 360 21.12 62.32 -73.21
N MET A 361 19.84 62.52 -73.56
CA MET A 361 19.40 62.67 -74.95
C MET A 361 19.37 64.12 -75.44
N GLU A 362 19.46 65.10 -74.53
CA GLU A 362 19.54 66.54 -74.83
C GLU A 362 20.99 67.08 -74.95
N ASN A 363 22.00 66.24 -74.70
CA ASN A 363 23.41 66.47 -74.99
C ASN A 363 23.85 65.56 -76.13
#